data_AF-A0A391PPC6-F1
#
_entry.id   AF-A0A391PPC6-F1
#
_cell.length_a   1.000
_cell.length_b   1.000
_cell.length_c   1.000
_cell.angle_alpha   90.00
_cell.angle_beta   90.00
_cell.angle_gamma   90.00
#
_symmetry.space_group_name_H-M   'P 1'
#
loop_
_entity.id
_entity.type
_entity.pdbx_description
1 polymer ?
#
loop_
_entity_poly.entity_id
_entity_poly.type
_entity_poly.pdbx_seq_one_letter_code
_entity_poly.pdbx_strand_id
1 'polypeptide(L)'
;MPIPSNAVSSRRTVRPGVVSGRPRVSAGPAPAHRADLAQSRLFAALLLDEIADLEDQMTLAERRSRRAQAATGSAAELPSETLLALRRRVLEVQRMLDALRRRFPGEGDSLRVI
;
A
#
# COMPACT_ATOMS: atom_id res chain seq x y z
N MET A 1 15.56 67.28 -1.75
CA MET A 1 15.11 67.73 -0.41
C MET A 1 14.61 66.50 0.37
N PRO A 2 15.29 66.11 1.46
CA PRO A 2 14.90 64.98 2.32
C PRO A 2 14.09 65.50 3.53
N ILE A 3 13.00 64.82 3.92
CA ILE A 3 12.25 65.05 5.17
C ILE A 3 11.80 63.67 5.74
N PRO A 4 11.77 63.48 7.07
CA PRO A 4 12.29 62.29 7.74
C PRO A 4 11.24 61.37 8.39
N SER A 5 11.77 60.30 9.01
CA SER A 5 11.22 59.43 10.06
C SER A 5 9.98 59.91 10.81
N ASN A 6 9.03 58.99 11.03
CA ASN A 6 8.50 58.75 12.37
C ASN A 6 8.02 57.31 12.54
N ALA A 7 8.55 56.68 13.59
CA ALA A 7 8.16 55.38 14.08
C ALA A 7 6.74 55.41 14.64
N VAL A 8 5.93 54.40 14.31
CA VAL A 8 4.92 53.88 15.24
C VAL A 8 4.92 52.36 15.12
N SER A 9 5.50 51.72 16.13
CA SER A 9 5.36 50.31 16.41
C SER A 9 3.89 50.04 16.72
N SER A 10 3.11 49.60 15.73
CA SER A 10 1.74 49.17 15.95
C SER A 10 1.76 47.76 16.54
N ARG A 11 1.94 47.72 17.85
CA ARG A 11 1.86 46.52 18.69
C ARG A 11 0.45 45.95 18.56
N ARG A 12 0.27 44.99 17.64
CA ARG A 12 -0.99 44.27 17.44
C ARG A 12 -1.28 43.45 18.69
N THR A 13 -2.08 44.01 19.59
CA THR A 13 -2.63 43.31 20.74
C THR A 13 -3.61 42.26 20.23
N VAL A 14 -3.15 41.01 20.15
CA VAL A 14 -4.02 39.85 19.94
C VAL A 14 -4.84 39.69 21.22
N ARG A 15 -6.12 40.09 21.16
CA ARG A 15 -7.10 39.76 22.21
C ARG A 15 -7.21 38.22 22.28
N PRO A 16 -7.06 37.59 23.44
CA PRO A 16 -7.35 36.16 23.59
C PRO A 16 -8.87 36.01 23.62
N GLY A 17 -9.46 35.87 22.43
CA GLY A 17 -10.85 35.50 22.27
C GLY A 17 -11.03 34.05 22.68
N VAL A 18 -11.51 33.85 23.91
CA VAL A 18 -12.31 32.73 24.42
C VAL A 18 -12.18 31.44 23.61
N VAL A 19 -11.31 30.55 24.08
CA VAL A 19 -11.33 29.13 23.73
C VAL A 19 -12.66 28.56 24.23
N SER A 20 -13.69 28.61 23.39
CA SER A 20 -14.87 27.78 23.56
C SER A 20 -14.43 26.35 23.27
N GLY A 21 -14.05 25.65 24.34
CA GLY A 21 -13.76 24.22 24.36
C GLY A 21 -15.01 23.43 24.03
N ARG A 22 -15.32 23.32 22.75
CA ARG A 22 -16.16 22.22 22.25
C ARG A 22 -15.27 20.97 22.34
N PRO A 23 -15.73 19.85 22.91
CA PRO A 23 -14.97 18.61 22.84
C PRO A 23 -14.69 18.38 21.37
N ARG A 24 -13.40 18.34 20.98
CA ARG A 24 -13.04 17.72 19.72
C ARG A 24 -13.41 16.26 19.92
N VAL A 25 -14.64 15.90 19.60
CA VAL A 25 -15.01 14.52 19.35
C VAL A 25 -13.93 14.08 18.38
N SER A 26 -13.06 13.18 18.84
CA SER A 26 -12.05 12.58 17.99
C SER A 26 -12.85 11.85 16.93
N ALA A 27 -13.17 12.54 15.84
CA ALA A 27 -13.72 11.93 14.66
C ALA A 27 -12.73 10.82 14.34
N GLY A 28 -13.21 9.57 14.37
CA GLY A 28 -12.43 8.45 13.91
C GLY A 28 -11.84 8.74 12.52
N PRO A 29 -10.90 7.91 12.05
CA PRO A 29 -10.30 8.11 10.73
C PRO A 29 -11.40 8.39 9.70
N ALA A 30 -11.26 9.51 8.98
CA ALA A 30 -12.24 9.91 7.99
C ALA A 30 -12.42 8.77 6.98
N PRO A 31 -13.65 8.47 6.54
CA PRO A 31 -13.87 7.43 5.54
C PRO A 31 -13.03 7.73 4.30
N ALA A 32 -12.43 6.68 3.72
CA ALA A 32 -11.59 6.80 2.53
C ALA A 32 -12.36 7.54 1.41
N HIS A 33 -11.68 8.47 0.75
CA HIS A 33 -12.31 9.23 -0.31
C HIS A 33 -12.70 8.29 -1.47
N ARG A 34 -13.81 8.54 -2.16
CA ARG A 34 -14.29 7.65 -3.24
C ARG A 34 -13.25 7.43 -4.34
N ALA A 35 -12.41 8.43 -4.61
CA ALA A 35 -11.29 8.30 -5.54
C ALA A 35 -10.25 7.30 -5.02
N ASP A 36 -9.89 7.35 -3.74
CA ASP A 36 -8.95 6.42 -3.11
C ASP A 36 -9.45 4.98 -3.17
N LEU A 37 -10.77 4.77 -3.01
CA LEU A 37 -11.41 3.46 -3.15
C LEU A 37 -11.38 2.95 -4.60
N ALA A 38 -11.60 3.82 -5.58
CA ALA A 38 -11.48 3.43 -6.99
C ALA A 38 -10.02 3.09 -7.36
N GLN A 39 -9.07 3.89 -6.87
CA GLN A 39 -7.64 3.66 -7.06
C GLN A 39 -7.18 2.38 -6.37
N SER A 40 -7.63 2.10 -5.15
CA SER A 40 -7.26 0.87 -4.45
C SER A 40 -7.75 -0.38 -5.18
N ARG A 41 -8.93 -0.34 -5.81
CA ARG A 41 -9.43 -1.43 -6.66
C ARG A 41 -8.54 -1.66 -7.88
N LEU A 42 -8.08 -0.59 -8.53
CA LEU A 42 -7.13 -0.69 -9.65
C LEU A 42 -5.81 -1.31 -9.20
N PHE A 43 -5.24 -0.83 -8.09
CA PHE A 43 -4.01 -1.41 -7.54
C PHE A 43 -4.19 -2.88 -7.14
N ALA A 44 -5.35 -3.25 -6.59
CA ALA A 44 -5.65 -4.64 -6.25
C ALA A 44 -5.68 -5.54 -7.49
N ALA A 45 -6.24 -5.06 -8.61
CA ALA A 45 -6.23 -5.80 -9.88
C ALA A 45 -4.79 -6.01 -10.38
N LEU A 46 -3.96 -4.96 -10.38
CA LEU A 46 -2.56 -5.06 -10.80
C LEU A 46 -1.75 -6.03 -9.94
N LEU A 47 -1.97 -6.05 -8.62
CA LEU A 47 -1.29 -6.99 -7.72
C LEU A 47 -1.74 -8.44 -7.93
N LEU A 48 -3.00 -8.66 -8.31
CA LEU A 48 -3.50 -10.00 -8.65
C LEU A 48 -2.91 -10.50 -9.97
N ASP A 49 -2.84 -9.63 -10.97
CA ASP A 49 -2.22 -9.94 -12.26
C ASP A 49 -0.72 -10.27 -12.07
N GLU A 50 0.01 -9.48 -11.27
CA GLU A 50 1.41 -9.76 -10.93
C GLU A 50 1.58 -11.12 -10.21
N ILE A 51 0.65 -11.49 -9.31
CA ILE A 51 0.69 -12.82 -8.67
C ILE A 51 0.54 -13.93 -9.72
N ALA A 52 -0.42 -13.78 -10.64
CA ALA A 52 -0.62 -14.77 -11.71
C ALA A 52 0.62 -14.90 -12.61
N ASP A 53 1.23 -13.77 -13.00
CA ASP A 53 2.46 -13.75 -13.81
C ASP A 53 3.64 -14.44 -13.09
N LEU A 54 3.78 -14.23 -11.77
CA LEU A 54 4.80 -14.88 -10.96
C LEU A 54 4.58 -16.40 -10.84
N GLU A 55 3.33 -16.84 -10.70
CA GLU A 55 2.96 -18.26 -10.66
C GLU A 55 3.24 -18.96 -12.00
N ASP A 56 2.98 -18.28 -13.12
CA ASP A 56 3.33 -18.76 -14.45
C ASP A 56 4.85 -18.87 -14.63
N GLN A 57 5.61 -17.87 -14.19
CA GLN A 57 7.08 -17.92 -14.20
C GLN A 57 7.62 -19.08 -13.35
N MET A 58 7.03 -19.35 -12.19
CA MET A 58 7.39 -20.51 -11.37
C MET A 58 7.13 -21.82 -12.13
N THR A 59 5.95 -21.96 -12.75
CA THR A 59 5.61 -23.14 -13.55
C THR A 59 6.63 -23.39 -14.68
N LEU A 60 7.03 -22.32 -15.38
CA LEU A 60 8.04 -22.41 -16.44
C LEU A 60 9.43 -22.77 -15.89
N ALA A 61 9.83 -22.19 -14.76
CA ALA A 61 11.10 -22.49 -14.10
C ALA A 61 11.15 -23.95 -13.61
N GLU A 62 10.06 -24.46 -13.01
CA GLU A 62 9.95 -25.86 -12.59
C GLU A 62 10.03 -26.81 -13.77
N ARG A 63 9.31 -26.54 -14.87
CA ARG A 63 9.39 -27.34 -16.10
C ARG A 63 10.80 -27.35 -16.70
N ARG A 64 11.51 -26.22 -16.66
CA ARG A 64 12.90 -26.13 -17.13
C ARG A 64 13.84 -26.95 -16.24
N SER A 65 13.69 -26.84 -14.92
CA SER A 65 14.49 -27.61 -13.96
C SER A 65 14.28 -29.11 -14.13
N ARG A 66 13.03 -29.58 -14.25
CA ARG A 66 12.74 -31.01 -14.49
C ARG A 66 13.35 -31.54 -15.79
N ARG A 67 13.30 -30.74 -16.86
CA ARG A 67 13.96 -31.12 -18.14
C ARG A 67 15.48 -31.19 -18.02
N ALA A 68 16.09 -30.26 -17.28
CA ALA A 68 17.53 -30.28 -17.03
C ALA A 68 17.94 -31.52 -16.21
N GLN A 69 17.20 -31.84 -15.14
CA GLN A 69 17.43 -33.04 -14.32
C GLN A 69 17.31 -34.34 -15.13
N ALA A 70 16.28 -34.43 -15.99
CA ALA A 70 16.10 -35.59 -16.87
C ALA A 70 17.26 -35.74 -17.88
N ALA A 71 17.83 -34.64 -18.35
CA ALA A 71 18.97 -34.65 -19.27
C ALA A 71 20.30 -35.00 -18.59
N THR A 72 20.49 -34.59 -17.33
CA THR A 72 21.73 -34.83 -16.58
C THR A 72 21.72 -36.09 -15.72
N GLY A 73 20.56 -36.77 -15.58
CA GLY A 73 20.41 -37.94 -14.73
C GLY A 73 20.57 -37.66 -13.23
N SER A 74 20.52 -36.37 -12.84
CA SER A 74 20.70 -35.93 -11.46
C SER A 74 19.44 -36.18 -10.63
N ALA A 75 19.59 -36.78 -9.45
CA ALA A 75 18.50 -37.03 -8.52
C ALA A 75 18.14 -35.75 -7.72
N ALA A 76 16.84 -35.44 -7.65
CA ALA A 76 16.16 -34.45 -6.82
C ALA A 76 17.07 -33.38 -6.16
N GLU A 77 17.51 -32.43 -6.97
CA GLU A 77 18.25 -31.27 -6.47
C GLU A 77 17.30 -30.29 -5.75
N LEU A 78 17.82 -29.58 -4.75
CA LEU A 78 17.10 -28.54 -4.01
C LEU A 78 16.40 -27.55 -4.98
N PRO A 79 15.28 -26.91 -4.58
CA PRO A 79 14.63 -25.92 -5.43
C PRO A 79 15.63 -24.85 -5.85
N SER A 80 15.70 -24.55 -7.15
CA SER A 80 16.65 -23.56 -7.66
C SER A 80 16.50 -22.22 -6.95
N GLU A 81 17.59 -21.47 -6.82
CA GLU A 81 17.57 -20.13 -6.22
C GLU A 81 16.53 -19.22 -6.89
N THR A 82 16.33 -19.37 -8.20
CA THR A 82 15.30 -18.70 -8.98
C THR A 82 13.90 -19.02 -8.47
N LEU A 83 13.57 -20.29 -8.21
CA LEU A 83 12.26 -20.67 -7.66
C LEU A 83 12.06 -20.12 -6.25
N LEU A 84 13.10 -20.11 -5.42
CA LEU A 84 13.04 -19.51 -4.09
C LEU A 84 12.87 -17.98 -4.15
N ALA A 85 13.49 -17.31 -5.12
CA ALA A 85 13.30 -15.88 -5.37
C ALA A 85 11.86 -15.57 -5.80
N LEU A 86 11.31 -16.34 -6.75
CA LEU A 86 9.92 -16.18 -7.20
C LEU A 86 8.92 -16.41 -6.06
N ARG A 87 9.10 -17.46 -5.26
CA ARG A 87 8.23 -17.70 -4.08
C ARG A 87 8.27 -16.56 -3.07
N ARG A 88 9.46 -16.01 -2.80
CA ARG A 88 9.59 -14.83 -1.93
C ARG A 88 8.86 -13.63 -2.49
N ARG A 89 8.92 -13.43 -3.81
CA ARG A 89 8.23 -12.33 -4.50
C ARG A 89 6.71 -12.49 -4.45
N VAL A 90 6.17 -13.67 -4.69
CA VAL A 90 4.73 -13.95 -4.54
C VAL A 90 4.23 -13.58 -3.14
N LEU A 91 4.94 -14.03 -2.10
CA LEU A 91 4.59 -13.71 -0.72
C LEU A 91 4.65 -12.20 -0.42
N GLU A 92 5.56 -11.48 -1.06
CA GLU A 92 5.65 -10.02 -0.93
C GLU A 92 4.44 -9.32 -1.54
N VAL A 93 4.09 -9.68 -2.78
CA VAL A 93 2.94 -9.10 -3.50
C VAL A 93 1.63 -9.43 -2.78
N GLN A 94 1.49 -10.65 -2.26
CA GLN A 94 0.36 -11.04 -1.40
C GLN A 94 0.26 -10.16 -0.14
N ARG A 95 1.38 -9.92 0.57
CA ARG A 95 1.39 -9.01 1.72
C ARG A 95 1.00 -7.58 1.36
N MET A 96 1.40 -7.09 0.18
CA MET A 96 0.99 -5.78 -0.32
C MET A 96 -0.52 -5.72 -0.59
N LEU A 97 -1.08 -6.77 -1.21
CA LEU A 97 -2.51 -6.88 -1.47
C LEU A 97 -3.31 -6.93 -0.16
N ASP A 98 -2.84 -7.71 0.82
CA ASP A 98 -3.48 -7.80 2.13
C ASP A 98 -3.40 -6.48 2.91
N ALA A 99 -2.28 -5.75 2.80
CA ALA A 99 -2.16 -4.41 3.39
C ALA A 99 -3.12 -3.41 2.71
N LEU A 100 -3.25 -3.48 1.39
CA LEU A 100 -4.15 -2.63 0.63
C LEU A 100 -5.63 -2.88 1.00
N ARG A 101 -6.04 -4.15 1.07
CA ARG A 101 -7.39 -4.56 1.47
C ARG A 101 -7.73 -4.17 2.90
N ARG A 102 -6.79 -4.32 3.85
CA ARG A 102 -6.98 -3.87 5.24
C ARG A 102 -7.17 -2.36 5.34
N ARG A 103 -6.49 -1.58 4.49
CA ARG A 103 -6.59 -0.11 4.50
C ARG A 103 -7.87 0.39 3.80
N PHE A 104 -8.33 -0.33 2.79
CA PHE A 104 -9.50 0.02 2.00
C PHE A 104 -10.50 -1.15 1.94
N PRO A 105 -11.19 -1.44 3.06
CA PRO A 105 -12.22 -2.47 3.06
C PRO A 105 -13.32 -2.08 2.06
N GLY A 106 -13.76 -3.04 1.25
CA GLY A 106 -14.88 -2.81 0.34
C GLY A 106 -16.18 -2.59 1.12
N GLU A 107 -17.14 -1.87 0.53
CA GLU A 107 -18.49 -1.73 1.10
C GLU A 107 -19.16 -3.09 1.40
N GLY A 108 -18.75 -4.17 0.71
CA GLY A 108 -19.21 -5.54 0.97
C GLY A 108 -18.49 -6.30 2.09
N ASP A 109 -17.36 -5.82 2.61
CA ASP A 109 -16.62 -6.47 3.71
C ASP A 109 -17.18 -6.07 5.08
N SER A 110 -17.75 -4.87 5.21
CA SER A 110 -18.40 -4.42 6.46
C SER A 110 -19.75 -5.11 6.74
N LEU A 111 -20.35 -5.80 5.76
CA LEU A 111 -21.65 -6.47 5.87
C LEU A 111 -21.57 -7.96 6.24
N ARG A 112 -20.37 -8.52 6.44
CA ARG A 112 -20.15 -9.95 6.75
C ARG A 112 -19.90 -10.24 8.23
N VAL A 113 -20.52 -9.46 9.12
CA VAL A 113 -20.63 -9.78 10.55
C VAL A 113 -22.12 -9.93 10.85
N ILE A 114 -22.63 -11.15 10.76
CA ILE A 114 -23.95 -11.56 11.28
C ILE A 114 -23.72 -12.79 12.15
#